data_AF-A0A1H4I185-F1
#
_entry.id   AF-A0A1H4I185-F1
#
_cell.length_a   1.000
_cell.length_b   1.000
_cell.length_c   1.000
_cell.angle_alpha   90.00
_cell.angle_beta   90.00
_cell.angle_gamma   90.00
#
_symmetry.space_group_name_H-M   'P 1'
#
loop_
_entity.id
_entity.type
_entity.pdbx_description
1 polymer ?
#
loop_
_entity_poly.entity_id
_entity_poly.type
_entity_poly.pdbx_seq_one_letter_code
_entity_poly.pdbx_strand_id
1 'polypeptide(L)'
;MVLRKKWLTMLTVLTTVLILGACGTNKDSGQTVEDSIYDNPRNHTAEDFMPLSEALEKYPVWFKAKVYPTRKTTVKDVYVFENGYATHYWNLKSLPIDEYDDLSDDEIIKYVKENSTAKATGKYILDITLDELGQSTQEIEVVLENGIMEYYYPKGYNLDGEILTEEKTSTEVTDYLVNFEQGSNSQKIFNTTYSGLAYNKDFSLFTRVDDSFVGFKLDDPDTKNDKVTIEGK
;
A
#
# COMPACT_ATOMS: atom_id res chain seq x y z
N MET A 1 27.14 -25.99 -34.57
CA MET A 1 27.79 -25.54 -33.31
C MET A 1 29.02 -24.68 -33.63
N VAL A 2 28.89 -23.50 -34.26
CA VAL A 2 30.02 -22.60 -34.59
C VAL A 2 29.55 -21.13 -34.71
N LEU A 3 28.89 -20.57 -33.69
CA LEU A 3 28.38 -19.19 -33.76
C LEU A 3 28.45 -18.39 -32.44
N ARG A 4 29.29 -18.81 -31.48
CA ARG A 4 29.41 -18.14 -30.16
C ARG A 4 30.73 -17.39 -29.90
N LYS A 5 31.67 -17.33 -30.86
CA LYS A 5 33.02 -16.81 -30.60
C LYS A 5 33.28 -15.33 -30.92
N LYS A 6 32.36 -14.63 -31.60
CA LYS A 6 32.62 -13.24 -32.05
C LYS A 6 32.02 -12.14 -31.17
N TRP A 7 31.17 -12.48 -30.20
CA TRP A 7 30.49 -11.48 -29.37
C TRP A 7 31.33 -11.03 -28.16
N LEU A 8 32.23 -11.88 -27.67
CA LEU A 8 33.01 -11.61 -26.46
C LEU A 8 34.13 -10.57 -26.65
N THR A 9 34.64 -10.41 -27.88
CA THR A 9 35.71 -9.43 -28.18
C THR A 9 35.22 -8.00 -28.32
N MET A 10 33.92 -7.77 -28.51
CA MET A 10 33.38 -6.40 -28.62
C MET A 10 33.08 -5.78 -27.25
N LEU A 11 32.83 -6.60 -26.21
CA LEU A 11 32.55 -6.14 -24.85
C LEU A 11 33.80 -5.61 -24.12
N THR A 12 34.99 -6.15 -24.45
CA THR A 12 36.25 -5.83 -23.75
C THR A 12 36.87 -4.51 -24.16
N VAL A 13 36.55 -3.99 -25.35
CA VAL A 13 37.10 -2.70 -25.84
C VAL A 13 36.32 -1.52 -25.28
N LEU A 14 35.05 -1.70 -24.89
CA LEU A 14 34.24 -0.64 -24.30
C LEU A 14 34.55 -0.39 -22.81
N THR A 15 35.11 -1.38 -22.09
CA THR A 15 35.33 -1.28 -20.64
C THR A 15 36.60 -0.51 -20.27
N THR A 16 37.60 -0.45 -21.15
CA THR A 16 38.89 0.21 -20.85
C THR A 16 38.85 1.73 -20.99
N VAL A 17 37.85 2.30 -21.68
CA VAL A 17 37.77 3.75 -21.91
C VAL A 17 37.15 4.50 -20.72
N LEU A 18 36.46 3.81 -19.80
CA LEU A 18 35.79 4.46 -18.66
C LEU A 18 36.65 4.60 -17.39
N ILE A 19 37.89 4.09 -17.37
CA ILE A 19 38.72 4.03 -16.15
C ILE A 19 39.67 5.26 -16.02
N LEU A 20 39.72 6.17 -17.01
CA LEU A 20 40.68 7.28 -17.03
C LEU A 20 40.11 8.67 -16.63
N GLY A 21 38.90 8.72 -16.07
CA GLY A 21 38.19 9.99 -15.83
C GLY A 21 38.05 10.47 -14.39
N ALA A 22 38.68 9.87 -13.38
CA ALA A 22 38.38 10.21 -11.98
C ALA A 22 39.61 10.25 -11.06
N CYS A 23 40.50 11.22 -11.29
CA CYS A 23 41.44 11.72 -10.28
C CYS A 23 41.63 13.23 -10.50
N GLY A 24 40.66 14.01 -10.03
CA GLY A 24 40.70 15.46 -10.01
C GLY A 24 40.34 15.97 -8.62
N THR A 25 41.34 15.98 -7.74
CA THR A 25 41.29 16.55 -6.39
C THR A 25 41.00 18.05 -6.43
N ASN A 26 39.95 18.48 -5.73
CA ASN A 26 39.91 19.78 -5.06
C ASN A 26 39.14 19.65 -3.74
N LYS A 27 39.84 19.91 -2.64
CA LYS A 27 39.29 20.04 -1.29
C LYS A 27 38.66 21.42 -1.19
N ASP A 28 37.37 21.51 -1.48
CA ASP A 28 36.54 22.54 -0.87
C ASP A 28 35.79 21.89 0.29
N SER A 29 36.01 22.38 1.50
CA SER A 29 35.19 22.07 2.67
C SER A 29 33.86 22.80 2.58
N GLY A 30 33.18 22.64 1.44
CA GLY A 30 31.76 22.86 1.32
C GLY A 30 31.12 21.78 2.18
N GLN A 31 30.57 22.21 3.31
CA GLN A 31 29.58 21.45 4.05
C GLN A 31 28.52 21.05 3.01
N THR A 32 28.64 19.84 2.46
CA THR A 32 27.57 19.22 1.70
C THR A 32 26.45 19.13 2.69
N VAL A 33 25.56 20.11 2.62
CA VAL A 33 24.20 19.97 3.09
C VAL A 33 23.73 18.75 2.31
N GLU A 34 23.87 17.57 2.91
CA GLU A 34 22.92 16.49 2.69
C GLU A 34 21.61 17.14 3.14
N ASP A 35 21.02 17.92 2.21
CA ASP A 35 19.66 18.37 2.29
C ASP A 35 18.90 17.12 2.63
N SER A 36 18.38 17.08 3.85
CA SER A 36 17.67 15.92 4.35
C SER A 36 16.61 15.63 3.31
N ILE A 37 16.74 14.49 2.60
CA ILE A 37 15.80 14.02 1.57
C ILE A 37 14.39 13.77 2.18
N TYR A 38 14.24 14.01 3.49
CA TYR A 38 12.99 14.05 4.20
C TYR A 38 12.27 15.36 3.92
N ASP A 39 11.30 15.29 3.02
CA ASP A 39 10.32 16.36 2.81
C ASP A 39 9.57 16.59 4.13
N ASN A 40 9.65 17.80 4.68
CA ASN A 40 9.04 18.11 5.96
C ASN A 40 7.55 18.35 5.71
N PRO A 41 6.62 17.58 6.34
CA PRO A 41 5.18 17.74 6.15
C PRO A 41 4.67 19.16 6.33
N ARG A 42 5.39 20.00 7.09
CA ARG A 42 5.06 21.42 7.33
C ARG A 42 5.34 22.34 6.15
N ASN A 43 6.03 21.87 5.11
CA ASN A 43 6.30 22.63 3.89
C ASN A 43 5.16 22.54 2.88
N HIS A 44 4.18 21.66 3.10
CA HIS A 44 3.06 21.43 2.20
C HIS A 44 1.81 22.19 2.63
N THR A 45 1.00 22.58 1.64
CA THR A 45 -0.32 23.16 1.87
C THR A 45 -1.40 22.08 1.76
N ALA A 46 -2.64 22.38 2.14
CA ALA A 46 -3.73 21.40 2.08
C ALA A 46 -4.02 20.89 0.65
N GLU A 47 -3.70 21.71 -0.35
CA GLU A 47 -3.84 21.39 -1.78
C GLU A 47 -2.81 20.37 -2.27
N ASP A 48 -1.69 20.18 -1.55
CA ASP A 48 -0.68 19.17 -1.88
C ASP A 48 -1.10 17.76 -1.43
N PHE A 49 -2.19 17.63 -0.65
CA PHE A 49 -2.69 16.35 -0.15
C PHE A 49 -3.81 15.82 -1.05
N MET A 50 -3.63 14.59 -1.50
CA MET A 50 -4.61 13.87 -2.31
C MET A 50 -5.79 13.43 -1.43
N PRO A 51 -7.05 13.67 -1.87
CA PRO A 51 -8.23 13.14 -1.20
C PRO A 51 -8.18 11.61 -1.13
N LEU A 52 -8.66 11.02 -0.04
CA LEU A 52 -8.61 9.58 0.18
C LEU A 52 -9.38 8.82 -0.92
N SER A 53 -10.54 9.31 -1.35
CA SER A 53 -11.31 8.67 -2.42
C SER A 53 -10.55 8.56 -3.74
N GLU A 54 -9.72 9.55 -4.06
CA GLU A 54 -8.82 9.52 -5.22
C GLU A 54 -7.65 8.57 -4.98
N ALA A 55 -7.05 8.60 -3.78
CA ALA A 55 -5.93 7.74 -3.42
C ALA A 55 -6.27 6.26 -3.50
N LEU A 56 -7.46 5.86 -3.05
CA LEU A 56 -7.92 4.46 -3.10
C LEU A 56 -8.05 3.96 -4.54
N GLU A 57 -8.45 4.80 -5.48
CA GLU A 57 -8.56 4.42 -6.89
C GLU A 57 -7.21 4.50 -7.63
N LYS A 58 -6.33 5.44 -7.24
CA LYS A 58 -5.01 5.58 -7.86
C LYS A 58 -4.05 4.47 -7.42
N TYR A 59 -4.08 4.08 -6.16
CA TYR A 59 -3.18 3.09 -5.58
C TYR A 59 -3.99 1.85 -5.17
N PRO A 60 -3.94 0.75 -5.93
CA PRO A 60 -4.87 -0.35 -5.74
C PRO A 60 -4.56 -1.17 -4.48
N VAL A 61 -3.30 -1.27 -4.06
CA VAL A 61 -2.88 -2.16 -2.95
C VAL A 61 -2.57 -1.36 -1.69
N TRP A 62 -3.27 -1.68 -0.60
CA TRP A 62 -3.08 -1.07 0.70
C TRP A 62 -2.80 -2.11 1.77
N PHE A 63 -1.82 -1.84 2.62
CA PHE A 63 -1.37 -2.73 3.68
C PHE A 63 -1.76 -2.18 5.04
N LYS A 64 -2.29 -3.04 5.90
CA LYS A 64 -2.48 -2.72 7.32
C LYS A 64 -1.33 -3.26 8.13
N ALA A 65 -0.64 -2.37 8.82
CA ALA A 65 0.37 -2.74 9.80
C ALA A 65 0.45 -1.71 10.93
N LYS A 66 1.43 -1.86 11.83
CA LYS A 66 1.63 -0.90 12.94
C LYS A 66 1.86 0.51 12.41
N VAL A 67 1.41 1.54 13.15
CA VAL A 67 1.46 2.98 12.76
C VAL A 67 2.81 3.43 12.21
N TYR A 68 3.90 2.92 12.77
CA TYR A 68 5.26 3.21 12.31
C TYR A 68 5.91 1.92 11.79
N PRO A 69 5.64 1.53 10.53
CA PRO A 69 6.22 0.32 9.98
C PRO A 69 7.74 0.44 9.91
N THR A 70 8.43 -0.62 10.29
CA THR A 70 9.84 -0.83 9.97
C THR A 70 9.91 -1.95 8.93
N ARG A 71 11.09 -2.20 8.37
CA ARG A 71 11.33 -3.32 7.45
C ARG A 71 10.83 -4.66 7.96
N LYS A 72 10.91 -4.88 9.29
CA LYS A 72 10.50 -6.13 9.94
C LYS A 72 9.04 -6.12 10.40
N THR A 73 8.30 -5.05 10.14
CA THR A 73 6.90 -4.96 10.52
C THR A 73 6.10 -5.90 9.64
N THR A 74 5.40 -6.83 10.29
CA THR A 74 4.48 -7.76 9.64
C THR A 74 3.25 -7.04 9.09
N VAL A 75 2.91 -7.31 7.84
CA VAL A 75 1.61 -6.96 7.25
C VAL A 75 0.55 -7.89 7.81
N LYS A 76 -0.53 -7.32 8.35
CA LYS A 76 -1.65 -8.08 8.92
C LYS A 76 -2.71 -8.39 7.89
N ASP A 77 -3.15 -7.34 7.21
CA ASP A 77 -4.24 -7.39 6.25
C ASP A 77 -3.80 -6.65 4.98
N VAL A 78 -4.37 -7.04 3.85
CA VAL A 78 -4.18 -6.35 2.56
C VAL A 78 -5.54 -6.02 1.97
N TYR A 79 -5.69 -4.79 1.51
CA TYR A 79 -6.88 -4.27 0.87
C TYR A 79 -6.55 -3.96 -0.58
N VAL A 80 -7.43 -4.39 -1.49
CA VAL A 80 -7.30 -4.16 -2.93
C VAL A 80 -8.50 -3.37 -3.40
N PHE A 81 -8.28 -2.17 -3.91
CA PHE A 81 -9.29 -1.27 -4.46
C PHE A 81 -9.15 -1.22 -5.97
N GLU A 82 -10.22 -1.53 -6.69
CA GLU A 82 -10.20 -1.52 -8.14
C GLU A 82 -11.62 -1.30 -8.70
N ASN A 83 -11.79 -0.29 -9.55
CA ASN A 83 -13.03 -0.03 -10.28
C ASN A 83 -14.27 0.09 -9.36
N GLY A 84 -14.13 0.74 -8.19
CA GLY A 84 -15.21 0.85 -7.20
C GLY A 84 -15.53 -0.43 -6.41
N TYR A 85 -14.69 -1.46 -6.51
CA TYR A 85 -14.75 -2.64 -5.65
C TYR A 85 -13.59 -2.63 -4.67
N ALA A 86 -13.84 -3.16 -3.48
CA ALA A 86 -12.81 -3.42 -2.49
C ALA A 86 -12.76 -4.93 -2.20
N THR A 87 -11.54 -5.45 -2.04
CA THR A 87 -11.29 -6.79 -1.50
C THR A 87 -10.35 -6.70 -0.31
N HIS A 88 -10.82 -7.15 0.85
CA HIS A 88 -10.01 -7.29 2.06
C HIS A 88 -9.55 -8.73 2.20
N TYR A 89 -8.24 -8.95 2.30
CA TYR A 89 -7.60 -10.23 2.57
C TYR A 89 -7.03 -10.22 4.00
N TRP A 90 -7.39 -11.21 4.81
CA TRP A 90 -6.86 -11.38 6.17
C TRP A 90 -6.53 -12.85 6.46
N ASN A 91 -6.03 -13.10 7.67
CA ASN A 91 -5.44 -14.39 8.05
C ASN A 91 -4.33 -14.81 7.07
N LEU A 92 -3.55 -13.83 6.61
CA LEU A 92 -2.41 -14.04 5.75
C LEU A 92 -1.29 -14.76 6.51
N LYS A 93 -0.52 -15.57 5.79
CA LYS A 93 0.81 -15.97 6.27
C LYS A 93 1.62 -14.69 6.52
N SER A 94 2.02 -14.48 7.78
CA SER A 94 2.76 -13.30 8.22
C SER A 94 4.04 -13.10 7.41
N LEU A 95 4.07 -12.09 6.54
CA LEU A 95 5.27 -11.59 5.90
C LEU A 95 5.65 -10.20 6.44
N PRO A 96 6.95 -9.93 6.62
CA PRO A 96 7.42 -8.57 6.84
C PRO A 96 7.23 -7.72 5.58
N ILE A 97 7.12 -6.41 5.76
CA ILE A 97 6.84 -5.45 4.67
C ILE A 97 7.92 -5.45 3.58
N ASP A 98 9.17 -5.74 3.93
CA ASP A 98 10.29 -5.77 2.98
C ASP A 98 10.18 -6.89 1.95
N GLU A 99 9.51 -8.00 2.26
CA GLU A 99 9.25 -9.08 1.30
C GLU A 99 8.19 -8.68 0.23
N TYR A 100 7.41 -7.61 0.48
CA TYR A 100 6.48 -7.05 -0.51
C TYR A 100 7.15 -5.99 -1.41
N ASP A 101 8.31 -5.47 -1.01
CA ASP A 101 8.99 -4.38 -1.71
C ASP A 101 9.41 -4.80 -3.13
N ASP A 102 9.83 -6.05 -3.27
CA ASP A 102 10.30 -6.65 -4.52
C ASP A 102 9.16 -7.17 -5.44
N LEU A 103 7.89 -7.07 -5.00
CA LEU A 103 6.74 -7.58 -5.74
C LEU A 103 5.98 -6.45 -6.44
N SER A 104 5.57 -6.64 -7.68
CA SER A 104 4.58 -5.77 -8.33
C SER A 104 3.20 -5.87 -7.65
N ASP A 105 2.31 -4.90 -7.88
CA ASP A 105 0.95 -4.96 -7.33
C ASP A 105 0.21 -6.24 -7.75
N ASP A 106 0.34 -6.67 -9.01
CA ASP A 106 -0.22 -7.93 -9.51
C ASP A 106 0.33 -9.16 -8.77
N GLU A 107 1.64 -9.17 -8.49
CA GLU A 107 2.28 -10.24 -7.73
C GLU A 107 1.83 -10.25 -6.28
N ILE A 108 1.62 -9.08 -5.67
CA ILE A 108 1.07 -8.96 -4.31
C ILE A 108 -0.36 -9.48 -4.28
N ILE A 109 -1.21 -9.05 -5.21
CA ILE A 109 -2.62 -9.49 -5.32
C ILE A 109 -2.67 -11.02 -5.49
N LYS A 110 -1.83 -11.56 -6.37
CA LYS A 110 -1.72 -13.01 -6.55
C LYS A 110 -1.28 -13.69 -5.27
N TYR A 111 -0.24 -13.17 -4.61
CA TYR A 111 0.29 -13.71 -3.37
C TYR A 111 -0.79 -13.76 -2.28
N VAL A 112 -1.48 -12.64 -2.01
CA VAL A 112 -2.48 -12.59 -0.93
C VAL A 112 -3.68 -13.49 -1.23
N LYS A 113 -4.09 -13.60 -2.50
CA LYS A 113 -5.15 -14.52 -2.92
C LYS A 113 -4.80 -15.99 -2.68
N GLU A 114 -3.55 -16.37 -2.88
CA GLU A 114 -3.06 -17.74 -2.68
C GLU A 114 -2.74 -18.05 -1.21
N ASN A 115 -2.50 -17.03 -0.37
CA ASN A 115 -2.01 -17.20 1.00
C ASN A 115 -2.95 -16.68 2.10
N SER A 116 -4.11 -16.08 1.75
CA SER A 116 -5.16 -15.72 2.70
C SER A 116 -6.08 -16.91 2.97
N THR A 117 -6.51 -17.11 4.21
CA THR A 117 -7.56 -18.09 4.51
C THR A 117 -8.95 -17.46 4.59
N ALA A 118 -9.06 -16.14 4.40
CA ALA A 118 -10.33 -15.44 4.34
C ALA A 118 -10.23 -14.14 3.55
N LYS A 119 -11.33 -13.77 2.91
CA LYS A 119 -11.46 -12.48 2.23
C LYS A 119 -12.91 -11.99 2.22
N ALA A 120 -13.09 -10.69 2.05
CA ALA A 120 -14.37 -10.06 1.79
C ALA A 120 -14.26 -9.20 0.54
N THR A 121 -15.18 -9.37 -0.41
CA THR A 121 -15.21 -8.61 -1.66
C THR A 121 -16.57 -8.01 -1.88
N GLY A 122 -16.65 -6.74 -2.28
CA GLY A 122 -17.90 -6.10 -2.65
C GLY A 122 -17.68 -4.75 -3.31
N LYS A 123 -18.77 -4.12 -3.76
CA LYS A 123 -18.73 -2.68 -4.05
C LYS A 123 -18.49 -1.95 -2.74
N TYR A 124 -17.71 -0.87 -2.78
CA TYR A 124 -17.50 -0.08 -1.59
C TYR A 124 -18.07 1.33 -1.74
N ILE A 125 -18.50 1.86 -0.61
CA ILE A 125 -18.81 3.28 -0.42
C ILE A 125 -17.90 3.82 0.68
N LEU A 126 -17.74 5.14 0.69
CA LEU A 126 -17.05 5.92 1.71
C LEU A 126 -18.11 6.60 2.55
N ASP A 127 -18.27 6.14 3.78
CA ASP A 127 -19.16 6.74 4.75
C ASP A 127 -18.40 7.81 5.55
N ILE A 128 -18.81 9.07 5.37
CA ILE A 128 -18.15 10.23 5.95
C ILE A 128 -18.90 10.66 7.22
N THR A 129 -18.17 10.66 8.34
CA THR A 129 -18.64 11.30 9.58
C THR A 129 -18.09 12.72 9.69
N LEU A 130 -18.99 13.67 9.88
CA LEU A 130 -18.67 15.09 10.07
C LEU A 130 -18.56 15.47 11.56
N ASP A 131 -17.89 16.60 11.82
CA ASP A 131 -17.88 17.22 13.14
C ASP A 131 -19.24 17.77 13.57
N GLU A 132 -19.35 18.20 14.83
CA GLU A 132 -20.60 18.74 15.41
C GLU A 132 -21.15 19.96 14.67
N LEU A 133 -20.33 20.64 13.86
CA LEU A 133 -20.72 21.80 13.07
C LEU A 133 -21.04 21.46 11.61
N GLY A 134 -20.80 20.21 11.19
CA GLY A 134 -20.93 19.76 9.80
C GLY A 134 -19.91 20.41 8.87
N GLN A 135 -18.80 20.92 9.39
CA GLN A 135 -17.83 21.72 8.62
C GLN A 135 -16.59 20.94 8.21
N SER A 136 -16.23 19.89 8.95
CA SER A 136 -15.02 19.11 8.71
C SER A 136 -15.27 17.62 8.83
N THR A 137 -14.64 16.86 7.95
CA THR A 137 -14.61 15.39 8.02
C THR A 137 -13.74 14.95 9.19
N GLN A 138 -14.33 14.20 10.12
CA GLN A 138 -13.62 13.61 11.25
C GLN A 138 -13.08 12.24 10.90
N GLU A 139 -13.86 11.48 10.14
CA GLU A 139 -13.66 10.04 9.96
C GLU A 139 -14.26 9.61 8.61
N ILE A 140 -13.61 8.66 7.95
CA ILE A 140 -14.15 8.01 6.75
C ILE A 140 -14.08 6.50 6.94
N GLU A 141 -15.22 5.83 6.78
CA GLU A 141 -15.30 4.38 6.79
C GLU A 141 -15.50 3.83 5.38
N VAL A 142 -14.73 2.80 5.02
CA VAL A 142 -14.97 2.02 3.80
C VAL A 142 -15.95 0.91 4.15
N VAL A 143 -17.14 0.99 3.57
CA VAL A 143 -18.23 0.03 3.82
C VAL A 143 -18.45 -0.82 2.58
N LEU A 144 -18.54 -2.14 2.74
CA LEU A 144 -18.95 -3.02 1.66
C LEU A 144 -20.47 -3.05 1.51
N GLU A 145 -20.96 -2.67 0.34
CA GLU A 145 -22.35 -2.86 -0.05
C GLU A 145 -22.56 -4.25 -0.65
N ASN A 146 -23.37 -5.08 0.01
CA ASN A 146 -23.69 -6.43 -0.44
C ASN A 146 -22.44 -7.26 -0.77
N GLY A 147 -21.46 -7.18 0.14
CA GLY A 147 -20.21 -7.91 0.01
C GLY A 147 -20.40 -9.41 0.18
N ILE A 148 -19.41 -10.17 -0.28
CA ILE A 148 -19.31 -11.61 -0.11
C ILE A 148 -18.08 -11.89 0.72
N MET A 149 -18.30 -12.48 1.90
CA MET A 149 -17.22 -12.97 2.76
C MET A 149 -16.99 -14.46 2.49
N GLU A 150 -15.76 -14.81 2.16
CA GLU A 150 -15.33 -16.18 1.85
C GLU A 150 -14.29 -16.65 2.88
N TYR A 151 -14.50 -17.82 3.48
CA TYR A 151 -13.52 -18.49 4.33
C TYR A 151 -13.05 -19.78 3.67
N TYR A 152 -11.75 -20.06 3.81
CA TYR A 152 -11.08 -21.24 3.31
C TYR A 152 -10.53 -22.03 4.49
N TYR A 153 -11.15 -23.16 4.80
CA TYR A 153 -10.70 -24.07 5.86
C TYR A 153 -10.01 -25.29 5.24
N PRO A 154 -8.80 -25.66 5.70
CA PRO A 154 -8.21 -26.94 5.32
C PRO A 154 -9.02 -28.05 5.98
N LYS A 155 -9.65 -28.93 5.19
CA LYS A 155 -10.47 -30.05 5.68
C LYS A 155 -9.67 -31.24 6.22
N GLY A 156 -8.39 -31.04 6.49
CA GLY A 156 -7.45 -32.04 6.97
C GLY A 156 -6.13 -32.02 6.20
N TYR A 157 -5.14 -32.69 6.76
CA TYR A 157 -3.81 -32.88 6.18
C TYR A 157 -3.59 -34.37 5.90
N ASN A 158 -2.91 -34.71 4.81
CA ASN A 158 -2.36 -36.05 4.64
C ASN A 158 -1.15 -36.25 5.59
N LEU A 159 -0.60 -37.47 5.63
CA LEU A 159 0.55 -37.79 6.50
C LEU A 159 1.81 -36.98 6.12
N ASP A 160 1.86 -36.47 4.90
CA ASP A 160 2.96 -35.63 4.38
C ASP A 160 2.73 -34.13 4.63
N GLY A 161 1.61 -33.75 5.25
CA GLY A 161 1.26 -32.37 5.59
C GLY A 161 0.59 -31.59 4.46
N GLU A 162 0.18 -32.22 3.36
CA GLU A 162 -0.54 -31.58 2.26
C GLU A 162 -2.04 -31.47 2.57
N ILE A 163 -2.66 -30.37 2.13
CA ILE A 163 -4.09 -30.09 2.30
C ILE A 163 -4.89 -31.06 1.42
N LEU A 164 -5.78 -31.85 2.03
CA LEU A 164 -6.53 -32.88 1.32
C LEU A 164 -7.71 -32.32 0.52
N THR A 165 -8.41 -31.32 1.07
CA THR A 165 -9.51 -30.58 0.41
C THR A 165 -9.68 -29.22 1.08
N GLU A 166 -10.11 -28.21 0.33
CA GLU A 166 -10.53 -26.92 0.88
C GLU A 166 -12.05 -26.88 0.98
N GLU A 167 -12.56 -26.56 2.17
CA GLU A 167 -13.95 -26.17 2.31
C GLU A 167 -14.08 -24.66 2.17
N LYS A 168 -14.91 -24.25 1.21
CA LYS A 168 -15.25 -22.85 0.98
C LYS A 168 -16.65 -22.58 1.53
N THR A 169 -16.74 -21.66 2.49
CA THR A 169 -18.02 -21.09 2.93
C THR A 169 -18.13 -19.65 2.47
N SER A 170 -19.31 -19.25 2.03
CA SER A 170 -19.61 -17.91 1.54
C SER A 170 -20.86 -17.37 2.25
N THR A 171 -20.81 -16.13 2.71
CA THR A 171 -21.97 -15.44 3.27
C THR A 171 -22.01 -14.00 2.75
N GLU A 172 -23.21 -13.50 2.51
CA GLU A 172 -23.42 -12.08 2.23
C GLU A 172 -23.15 -11.27 3.50
N VAL A 173 -22.45 -10.15 3.35
CA VAL A 173 -22.10 -9.25 4.44
C VAL A 173 -22.30 -7.80 4.02
N THR A 174 -22.80 -6.99 4.95
CA THR A 174 -22.58 -5.54 4.95
C THR A 174 -21.64 -5.29 6.12
N ASP A 175 -20.39 -4.94 5.81
CA ASP A 175 -19.32 -4.90 6.81
C ASP A 175 -18.44 -3.66 6.62
N TYR A 176 -17.90 -3.18 7.74
CA TYR A 176 -16.96 -2.07 7.79
C TYR A 176 -15.55 -2.62 7.57
N LEU A 177 -14.94 -2.28 6.44
CA LEU A 177 -13.62 -2.80 6.09
C LEU A 177 -12.50 -2.10 6.85
N VAL A 178 -12.56 -0.78 6.84
CA VAL A 178 -11.49 0.07 7.35
C VAL A 178 -12.07 1.45 7.67
N ASN A 179 -11.50 2.10 8.67
CA ASN A 179 -11.94 3.37 9.24
C ASN A 179 -10.71 4.28 9.32
N PHE A 180 -10.78 5.44 8.70
CA PHE A 180 -9.67 6.36 8.59
C PHE A 180 -9.91 7.57 9.48
N GLU A 181 -8.97 7.78 10.39
CA GLU A 181 -8.91 8.99 11.21
C GLU A 181 -7.95 10.00 10.58
N GLN A 182 -8.03 11.26 11.02
CA GLN A 182 -7.07 12.27 10.63
C GLN A 182 -5.65 11.88 11.08
N GLY A 183 -4.70 11.88 10.14
CA GLY A 183 -3.29 11.64 10.43
C GLY A 183 -2.58 10.97 9.26
N SER A 184 -1.93 11.77 8.41
CA SER A 184 -1.10 11.24 7.33
C SER A 184 0.25 10.79 7.86
N ASN A 185 0.67 9.60 7.43
CA ASN A 185 1.99 9.06 7.67
C ASN A 185 2.66 8.80 6.32
N SER A 186 3.84 9.37 6.10
CA SER A 186 4.68 9.06 4.96
C SER A 186 6.07 8.69 5.44
N GLN A 187 6.62 7.61 4.90
CA GLN A 187 7.94 7.13 5.27
C GLN A 187 8.58 6.33 4.14
N LYS A 188 9.90 6.49 4.00
CA LYS A 188 10.68 5.69 3.08
C LYS A 188 11.20 4.44 3.78
N ILE A 189 10.88 3.26 3.25
CA ILE A 189 11.42 1.97 3.68
C ILE A 189 12.20 1.41 2.50
N PHE A 190 13.52 1.26 2.67
CA PHE A 190 14.43 0.96 1.54
C PHE A 190 14.34 2.04 0.45
N ASN A 191 13.95 1.65 -0.76
CA ASN A 191 13.85 2.52 -1.92
C ASN A 191 12.41 2.94 -2.19
N THR A 192 11.45 2.38 -1.47
CA THR A 192 10.03 2.61 -1.65
C THR A 192 9.50 3.60 -0.64
N THR A 193 8.77 4.59 -1.13
CA THR A 193 8.00 5.50 -0.30
C THR A 193 6.65 4.86 -0.01
N TYR A 194 6.31 4.79 1.28
CA TYR A 194 5.00 4.38 1.74
C TYR A 194 4.27 5.60 2.29
N SER A 195 3.04 5.79 1.85
CA SER A 195 2.14 6.84 2.35
C SER A 195 0.83 6.23 2.81
N GLY A 196 0.21 6.83 3.81
CA GLY A 196 -0.97 6.25 4.44
C GLY A 196 -1.67 7.18 5.41
N LEU A 197 -2.70 6.63 6.04
CA LEU A 197 -3.47 7.26 7.10
C LEU A 197 -3.51 6.36 8.35
N ALA A 198 -3.64 6.97 9.51
CA ALA A 198 -3.93 6.25 10.75
C ALA A 198 -5.31 5.58 10.66
N TYR A 199 -5.36 4.30 11.05
CA TYR A 199 -6.60 3.53 11.19
C TYR A 199 -7.07 3.54 12.66
N ASN A 200 -6.13 3.69 13.59
CA ASN A 200 -6.32 3.99 15.01
C ASN A 200 -4.93 4.26 15.64
N LYS A 201 -4.87 4.32 16.97
CA LYS A 201 -3.60 4.50 17.71
C LYS A 201 -2.53 3.41 17.49
N ASP A 202 -2.92 2.22 17.04
CA ASP A 202 -2.05 1.04 16.97
C ASP A 202 -1.69 0.64 15.53
N PHE A 203 -2.50 1.03 14.55
CA PHE A 203 -2.34 0.65 13.15
C PHE A 203 -2.51 1.81 12.17
N SER A 204 -1.82 1.69 11.03
CA SER A 204 -2.02 2.54 9.86
C SER A 204 -2.33 1.66 8.65
N LEU A 205 -3.05 2.24 7.70
CA LEU A 205 -3.18 1.72 6.36
C LEU A 205 -2.27 2.53 5.44
N PHE A 206 -1.39 1.87 4.70
CA PHE A 206 -0.44 2.52 3.81
C PHE A 206 -0.34 1.82 2.46
N THR A 207 0.03 2.57 1.44
CA THR A 207 0.26 2.12 0.07
C THR A 207 1.63 2.58 -0.41
N ARG A 208 2.13 1.97 -1.48
CA ARG A 208 3.37 2.39 -2.15
C ARG A 208 3.07 3.56 -3.07
N VAL A 209 3.95 4.54 -3.09
CA VAL A 209 3.83 5.71 -3.96
C VAL A 209 5.14 5.95 -4.72
N ASP A 210 5.01 6.39 -5.97
CA ASP A 210 6.17 6.62 -6.86
C ASP A 210 6.95 7.89 -6.50
N ASP A 211 6.28 8.87 -5.90
CA ASP A 211 6.88 10.16 -5.55
C ASP A 211 7.64 10.11 -4.22
N SER A 212 8.55 11.07 -4.01
CA SER A 212 9.27 11.22 -2.73
C SER A 212 8.33 11.55 -1.57
N PHE A 213 7.19 12.15 -1.87
CA PHE A 213 6.12 12.45 -0.93
C PHE A 213 4.77 12.43 -1.64
N VAL A 214 3.80 11.73 -1.05
CA VAL A 214 2.38 11.87 -1.35
C VAL A 214 1.65 11.94 -0.03
N GLY A 215 1.06 13.08 0.29
CA GLY A 215 0.20 13.25 1.45
C GLY A 215 -1.22 12.81 1.13
N PHE A 216 -1.89 12.17 2.08
CA PHE A 216 -3.32 11.87 1.98
C PHE A 216 -4.11 12.69 2.99
N LYS A 217 -5.28 13.17 2.58
CA LYS A 217 -6.26 13.81 3.47
C LYS A 217 -7.60 13.09 3.37
N LEU A 218 -8.41 13.20 4.41
CA LEU A 218 -9.82 12.79 4.33
C LEU A 218 -10.53 13.66 3.28
N ASP A 219 -11.49 13.07 2.57
CA ASP A 219 -12.34 13.79 1.62
C ASP A 219 -13.12 14.92 2.32
N ASP A 220 -13.27 16.05 1.62
CA ASP A 220 -14.03 17.19 2.10
C ASP A 220 -15.55 16.91 2.03
N PRO A 221 -16.39 17.51 2.89
CA PRO A 221 -17.84 17.23 2.91
C PRO A 221 -18.57 17.62 1.62
N ASP A 222 -18.00 18.47 0.78
CA ASP A 222 -18.56 18.87 -0.51
C ASP A 222 -18.03 18.04 -1.68
N THR A 223 -17.29 16.97 -1.40
CA THR A 223 -16.73 16.06 -2.41
C THR A 223 -17.85 15.45 -3.25
N LYS A 224 -17.82 15.73 -4.55
CA LYS A 224 -18.76 15.20 -5.55
C LYS A 224 -18.25 13.87 -6.11
N ASN A 225 -18.14 12.86 -5.27
CA ASN A 225 -17.79 11.51 -5.68
C ASN A 225 -19.01 10.61 -5.47
N ASP A 226 -19.38 9.82 -6.47
CA ASP A 226 -20.56 8.95 -6.43
C ASP A 226 -20.44 7.80 -5.42
N LYS A 227 -19.20 7.54 -4.95
CA LYS A 227 -18.89 6.57 -3.90
C LYS A 227 -18.93 7.16 -2.50
N VAL A 228 -19.15 8.46 -2.34
CA VAL A 228 -19.19 9.12 -1.04
C VAL A 228 -20.63 9.25 -0.55
N THR A 229 -20.88 8.71 0.63
CA THR A 229 -22.12 8.92 1.40
C THR A 229 -21.78 9.75 2.62
N ILE A 230 -22.61 10.77 2.90
CA ILE A 230 -22.42 11.66 4.05
C ILE A 230 -23.57 11.39 5.03
N GLU A 231 -23.24 10.84 6.19
CA GLU A 231 -24.20 10.69 7.27
C GLU A 231 -24.17 11.94 8.17
N GLY A 232 -25.26 12.70 8.14
CA GLY A 232 -25.51 13.78 9.09
C GLY A 232 -26.18 13.24 10.34
N LYS A 233 -25.61 13.52 11.52
CA LYS A 233 -26.28 13.25 12.81
C LYS A 233 -27.45 14.20 13.06
#